data_AF-A0A537RXQ1-F1
#
_entry.id   AF-A0A537RXQ1-F1
#
_cell.length_a   1.000
_cell.length_b   1.000
_cell.length_c   1.000
_cell.angle_alpha   90.00
_cell.angle_beta   90.00
_cell.angle_gamma   90.00
#
_symmetry.space_group_name_H-M   'P 1'
#
loop_
_entity.id
_entity.type
_entity.pdbx_description
1 polymer ?
#
loop_
_entity_poly.entity_id
_entity_poly.type
_entity_poly.pdbx_seq_one_letter_code
_entity_poly.pdbx_strand_id
1 'polypeptide(L)'
;MTDTHIDAHGHGQAHAGPKHPYHLVDPSPWPIVGSIAAGSLAAGAVLFMHGYGWWLMAIGFIAVLATMAVWWRDVIREATFEGLHTPVVQLGLRYGMALFIASEVMFFSAFFWAFFSSALFPAEGVWPPKGIHPFDPFEFP
;
A
#
# COMPACT_ATOMS: atom_id res chain seq x y z
N MET A 1 -25.52 47.07 46.10
CA MET A 1 -26.50 47.84 45.31
C MET A 1 -25.70 48.54 44.22
N THR A 2 -25.54 47.97 43.03
CA THR A 2 -26.50 47.26 42.19
C THR A 2 -25.91 46.00 41.57
N ASP A 3 -26.66 44.91 41.72
CA ASP A 3 -26.54 43.68 40.95
C ASP A 3 -26.76 43.97 39.45
N THR A 4 -25.97 43.34 38.60
CA THR A 4 -26.38 43.01 37.23
C THR A 4 -26.09 41.55 36.99
N HIS A 5 -27.08 40.75 37.39
CA HIS A 5 -27.42 39.49 36.76
C HIS A 5 -27.45 39.69 35.24
N ILE A 6 -26.55 39.03 34.52
CA ILE A 6 -26.83 38.52 33.18
C ILE A 6 -26.54 37.02 33.24
N ASP A 7 -27.59 36.27 33.59
CA ASP A 7 -27.72 34.91 33.12
C ASP A 7 -28.01 34.95 31.62
N ALA A 8 -27.40 34.05 30.85
CA ALA A 8 -28.10 33.24 29.85
C ALA A 8 -27.12 32.63 28.85
N HIS A 9 -27.01 31.31 28.94
CA HIS A 9 -27.11 30.42 27.79
C HIS A 9 -26.08 30.59 26.66
N GLY A 10 -24.91 30.00 26.92
CA GLY A 10 -23.97 29.58 25.89
C GLY A 10 -23.40 28.19 26.17
N HIS A 11 -24.20 27.25 26.68
CA HIS A 11 -23.86 25.82 26.56
C HIS A 11 -24.04 25.39 25.11
N GLY A 12 -23.22 25.95 24.21
CA GLY A 12 -22.86 25.25 23.00
C GLY A 12 -22.21 23.96 23.46
N GLN A 13 -22.92 22.85 23.34
CA GLN A 13 -22.33 21.54 23.47
C GLN A 13 -21.27 21.45 22.36
N ALA A 14 -20.05 21.89 22.66
CA ALA A 14 -18.88 21.44 21.96
C ALA A 14 -18.86 19.93 22.23
N HIS A 15 -19.43 19.15 21.31
CA HIS A 15 -19.23 17.71 21.29
C HIS A 15 -17.74 17.50 21.51
N ALA A 16 -17.39 16.93 22.67
CA ALA A 16 -16.02 16.84 23.10
C ALA A 16 -15.24 16.09 22.00
N GLY A 17 -14.43 16.84 21.24
CA GLY A 17 -13.58 16.26 20.23
C GLY A 17 -12.71 15.16 20.85
N PRO A 18 -12.29 14.15 20.07
CA PRO A 18 -11.45 13.07 20.57
C PRO A 18 -10.26 13.64 21.36
N LYS A 19 -10.07 13.19 22.60
CA LYS A 19 -8.98 13.67 23.48
C LYS A 19 -7.60 13.10 23.08
N HIS A 20 -7.49 12.48 21.91
CA HIS A 20 -6.28 11.81 21.44
C HIS A 20 -5.83 12.38 20.08
N PRO A 21 -4.51 12.38 19.79
CA PRO A 21 -3.98 12.92 18.55
C PRO A 21 -4.10 11.97 17.35
N TYR A 22 -4.69 10.78 17.54
CA TYR A 22 -4.89 9.79 16.48
C TYR A 22 -6.10 10.10 15.61
N HIS A 23 -5.99 9.74 14.34
CA HIS A 23 -7.05 9.87 13.36
C HIS A 23 -7.97 8.63 13.41
N LEU A 24 -9.26 8.85 13.67
CA LEU A 24 -10.30 7.83 13.58
C LEU A 24 -10.90 7.91 12.19
N VAL A 25 -10.59 6.91 11.36
CA VAL A 25 -11.03 6.84 9.97
C VAL A 25 -12.50 6.47 9.91
N ASP A 26 -13.28 7.22 9.13
CA ASP A 26 -14.68 6.87 8.86
C ASP A 26 -14.78 5.57 8.04
N PRO A 27 -15.90 4.83 8.11
CA PRO A 27 -16.07 3.60 7.35
C PRO A 27 -15.89 3.82 5.84
N SER A 28 -14.87 3.18 5.26
CA SER A 28 -14.55 3.26 3.84
C SER A 28 -14.93 1.97 3.10
N PRO A 29 -15.52 2.04 1.89
CA PRO A 29 -15.83 0.87 1.08
C PRO A 29 -14.61 0.30 0.33
N TRP A 30 -13.50 1.04 0.24
CA TRP A 30 -12.35 0.65 -0.58
C TRP A 30 -11.68 -0.67 -0.18
N PRO A 31 -11.58 -1.06 1.11
CA PRO A 31 -11.03 -2.36 1.49
C PRO A 31 -11.79 -3.55 0.88
N ILE A 32 -13.13 -3.52 0.88
CA ILE A 32 -13.93 -4.64 0.36
C ILE A 32 -13.92 -4.65 -1.18
N VAL A 33 -14.04 -3.48 -1.81
CA VAL A 33 -13.96 -3.35 -3.27
C VAL A 33 -12.59 -3.82 -3.77
N GLY A 34 -11.52 -3.41 -3.09
CA GLY A 34 -10.14 -3.83 -3.41
C GLY A 34 -9.93 -5.33 -3.25
N SER A 35 -10.51 -5.93 -2.21
CA SER A 35 -10.42 -7.39 -1.99
C SER A 35 -11.11 -8.19 -3.10
N ILE A 36 -12.30 -7.77 -3.55
CA ILE A 36 -13.01 -8.41 -4.67
C ILE A 36 -12.25 -8.21 -5.98
N ALA A 37 -11.70 -7.03 -6.21
CA ALA A 37 -10.89 -6.72 -7.40
C ALA A 37 -9.62 -7.58 -7.44
N ALA A 38 -8.88 -7.66 -6.33
CA ALA A 38 -7.68 -8.48 -6.21
C ALA A 38 -7.99 -9.99 -6.34
N GLY A 39 -9.09 -10.46 -5.74
CA GLY A 39 -9.55 -11.84 -5.90
C GLY A 39 -9.90 -12.18 -7.35
N SER A 40 -10.56 -11.26 -8.05
CA SER A 40 -10.90 -11.39 -9.47
C SER A 40 -9.64 -11.39 -10.35
N LEU A 41 -8.65 -10.54 -10.05
CA LEU A 41 -7.34 -10.54 -10.72
C LEU A 41 -6.61 -11.87 -10.53
N ALA A 42 -6.54 -12.38 -9.30
CA ALA A 42 -5.88 -13.66 -8.99
C ALA A 42 -6.57 -14.83 -9.71
N ALA A 43 -7.90 -14.93 -9.62
CA ALA A 43 -8.67 -15.95 -10.33
C ALA A 43 -8.51 -15.83 -11.85
N GLY A 44 -8.55 -14.61 -12.38
CA GLY A 44 -8.33 -14.32 -13.80
C GLY A 44 -6.93 -14.72 -14.26
N ALA A 45 -5.89 -14.46 -13.46
CA ALA A 45 -4.52 -14.87 -13.76
C ALA A 45 -4.39 -16.41 -13.82
N VAL A 46 -5.02 -17.13 -12.89
CA VAL A 46 -5.07 -18.60 -12.91
C VAL A 46 -5.75 -19.09 -14.20
N LEU A 47 -6.92 -18.55 -14.55
CA LEU A 47 -7.64 -18.92 -15.77
C LEU A 47 -6.83 -18.63 -17.03
N PHE A 48 -6.14 -17.49 -17.07
CA PHE A 48 -5.26 -17.11 -18.17
C PHE A 48 -4.10 -18.09 -18.35
N MET A 49 -3.42 -18.48 -17.27
CA MET A 49 -2.32 -19.45 -17.30
C MET A 49 -2.76 -20.86 -17.71
N HIS A 50 -4.05 -21.19 -17.59
CA HIS A 50 -4.65 -22.45 -18.05
C HIS A 50 -5.34 -22.34 -19.42
N GLY A 51 -5.25 -21.20 -20.11
CA GLY A 51 -5.76 -21.03 -21.48
C GLY A 51 -7.25 -20.68 -21.61
N TYR A 52 -7.94 -20.36 -20.51
CA TYR A 52 -9.37 -20.01 -20.53
C TYR A 52 -9.68 -18.55 -20.92
N GLY A 53 -8.64 -17.75 -21.21
CA GLY A 53 -8.74 -16.36 -21.68
C GLY A 53 -8.31 -15.31 -20.64
N TRP A 54 -8.01 -14.11 -21.13
CA TRP A 54 -7.39 -13.03 -20.34
C TRP A 54 -8.38 -11.97 -19.82
N TRP A 55 -9.66 -12.05 -20.20
CA TRP A 55 -10.67 -11.02 -19.91
C TRP A 55 -10.87 -10.78 -18.41
N LEU A 56 -11.02 -11.84 -17.61
CA LEU A 56 -11.20 -11.71 -16.17
C LEU A 56 -9.96 -11.08 -15.50
N MET A 57 -8.77 -11.46 -15.95
CA MET A 57 -7.51 -10.88 -15.47
C MET A 57 -7.45 -9.38 -15.76
N ALA A 58 -7.79 -8.95 -16.99
CA ALA A 58 -7.79 -7.54 -17.36
C ALA A 58 -8.81 -6.71 -16.59
N ILE A 59 -10.03 -7.22 -16.42
CA ILE A 59 -11.07 -6.54 -15.63
C ILE A 59 -10.62 -6.41 -14.17
N GLY A 60 -10.10 -7.50 -13.58
CA GLY A 60 -9.55 -7.48 -12.22
C GLY A 60 -8.40 -6.48 -12.07
N PHE A 61 -7.48 -6.43 -13.04
CA PHE A 61 -6.35 -5.51 -13.04
C PHE A 61 -6.81 -4.04 -13.08
N ILE A 62 -7.73 -3.70 -13.99
CA ILE A 62 -8.30 -2.35 -14.09
C ILE A 62 -9.04 -1.99 -12.79
N ALA A 63 -9.80 -2.93 -12.21
CA ALA A 63 -10.52 -2.69 -10.97
C ALA A 63 -9.59 -2.44 -9.77
N VAL A 64 -8.45 -3.14 -9.68
CA VAL A 64 -7.42 -2.89 -8.66
C VAL A 64 -6.84 -1.49 -8.83
N LEU A 65 -6.43 -1.11 -10.05
CA LEU A 65 -5.88 0.22 -10.32
C LEU A 65 -6.88 1.33 -10.01
N ALA A 66 -8.15 1.15 -10.40
CA ALA A 66 -9.21 2.09 -10.09
C ALA A 66 -9.41 2.23 -8.58
N THR A 67 -9.42 1.12 -7.83
CA THR A 67 -9.55 1.14 -6.37
C THR A 67 -8.38 1.87 -5.72
N MET A 68 -7.14 1.59 -6.14
CA MET A 68 -5.95 2.28 -5.63
C MET A 68 -6.01 3.79 -5.90
N ALA A 69 -6.36 4.19 -7.13
CA ALA A 69 -6.44 5.60 -7.50
C ALA A 69 -7.50 6.36 -6.69
N VAL A 70 -8.69 5.78 -6.52
CA VAL A 70 -9.78 6.43 -5.77
C VAL A 70 -9.50 6.43 -4.28
N TRP A 71 -8.92 5.36 -3.74
CA TRP A 71 -8.54 5.30 -2.33
C TRP A 71 -7.44 6.33 -2.00
N TRP A 72 -6.38 6.42 -2.81
CA TRP A 72 -5.35 7.44 -2.60
C TRP A 72 -5.88 8.86 -2.75
N ARG A 73 -6.82 9.10 -3.67
CA ARG A 73 -7.52 10.39 -3.75
C ARG A 73 -8.19 10.74 -2.42
N ASP A 74 -8.86 9.78 -1.78
CA ASP A 74 -9.56 10.02 -0.52
C ASP A 74 -8.57 10.27 0.62
N VAL A 75 -7.45 9.55 0.69
CA VAL A 75 -6.36 9.83 1.66
C VAL A 75 -5.78 11.24 1.46
N ILE A 76 -5.60 11.69 0.21
CA ILE A 76 -5.11 13.05 -0.08
C ILE A 76 -6.14 14.10 0.36
N ARG A 77 -7.44 13.82 0.18
CA ARG A 77 -8.51 14.74 0.57
C ARG A 77 -8.57 14.90 2.09
N GLU A 78 -8.53 13.78 2.81
CA GLU A 78 -8.47 13.71 4.26
C GLU A 78 -7.26 14.49 4.83
N ALA A 79 -6.10 14.36 4.17
CA ALA A 79 -4.89 15.08 4.53
C ALA A 79 -5.02 16.61 4.33
N THR A 80 -5.57 17.03 3.19
CA THR A 80 -5.46 18.43 2.70
C THR A 80 -6.64 19.29 3.11
N PHE A 81 -7.85 18.74 3.09
CA PHE A 81 -9.09 19.50 3.29
C PHE A 81 -9.70 19.30 4.67
N GLU A 82 -9.43 18.17 5.33
CA GLU A 82 -10.02 17.85 6.64
C GLU A 82 -9.04 18.04 7.80
N GLY A 83 -7.74 18.15 7.51
CA GLY A 83 -6.71 18.46 8.50
C GLY A 83 -6.46 17.34 9.52
N LEU A 84 -6.88 16.11 9.20
CA LEU A 84 -6.85 14.96 10.12
C LEU A 84 -5.44 14.38 10.31
N HIS A 85 -4.47 14.80 9.49
CA HIS A 85 -3.07 14.37 9.57
C HIS A 85 -2.28 15.20 10.61
N THR A 86 -2.55 14.96 11.89
CA THR A 86 -1.76 15.52 13.00
C THR A 86 -0.27 15.11 12.90
N PRO A 87 0.67 15.81 13.57
CA PRO A 87 2.09 15.42 13.53
C PRO A 87 2.35 13.97 13.95
N VAL A 88 1.57 13.42 14.89
CA VAL A 88 1.66 12.02 15.32
C VAL A 88 1.22 11.07 14.21
N VAL A 89 0.13 11.39 13.51
CA VAL A 89 -0.36 10.59 12.37
C VAL A 89 0.65 10.61 11.22
N GLN A 90 1.22 11.77 10.89
CA GLN A 90 2.27 11.88 9.87
C GLN A 90 3.51 11.05 10.21
N LEU A 91 3.91 11.03 11.48
CA LEU A 91 5.02 10.19 11.94
C LEU A 91 4.68 8.70 11.76
N GLY A 92 3.45 8.29 12.10
CA GLY A 92 2.96 6.93 11.85
C GLY A 92 3.00 6.53 10.38
N LEU A 93 2.55 7.41 9.47
CA LEU A 93 2.61 7.17 8.02
C LEU A 93 4.05 7.01 7.50
N ARG A 94 5.00 7.79 8.03
CA ARG A 94 6.43 7.66 7.69
C ARG A 94 7.01 6.32 8.15
N TYR A 95 6.68 5.88 9.36
CA TYR A 95 7.09 4.54 9.83
C TYR A 95 6.43 3.43 9.00
N GLY A 96 5.16 3.57 8.64
CA GLY A 96 4.48 2.65 7.73
C GLY A 96 5.20 2.52 6.39
N MET A 97 5.58 3.65 5.77
CA MET A 97 6.34 3.64 4.52
C MET A 97 7.74 3.04 4.69
N ALA A 98 8.43 3.33 5.78
CA ALA A 98 9.75 2.76 6.07
C ALA A 98 9.68 1.23 6.22
N LEU A 99 8.66 0.71 6.92
CA LEU A 99 8.43 -0.73 7.06
C LEU A 99 8.04 -1.38 5.72
N PHE A 100 7.23 -0.70 4.89
CA PHE A 100 6.91 -1.17 3.55
C PHE A 100 8.19 -1.29 2.68
N ILE A 101 9.05 -0.27 2.66
CA ILE A 101 10.34 -0.33 1.95
C ILE A 101 11.23 -1.45 2.50
N ALA A 102 11.29 -1.61 3.82
CA ALA A 102 12.04 -2.70 4.43
C ALA A 102 11.51 -4.08 3.98
N SER A 103 10.20 -4.23 3.80
CA SER A 103 9.60 -5.46 3.27
C SER A 103 9.99 -5.71 1.80
N GLU A 104 10.12 -4.68 0.97
CA GLU A 104 10.62 -4.78 -0.40
C GLU A 104 12.09 -5.23 -0.45
N VAL A 105 12.95 -4.71 0.45
CA VAL A 105 14.35 -5.17 0.57
C VAL A 105 14.41 -6.66 0.90
N MET A 106 13.53 -7.15 1.77
CA MET A 106 13.44 -8.58 2.09
C MET A 106 12.91 -9.41 0.91
N PHE A 107 11.96 -8.89 0.14
CA PHE A 107 11.51 -9.50 -1.11
C PHE A 107 12.67 -9.66 -2.11
N PHE A 108 13.48 -8.62 -2.33
CA PHE A 108 14.68 -8.71 -3.18
C PHE A 108 15.75 -9.67 -2.61
N SER A 109 15.87 -9.74 -1.30
CA SER A 109 16.80 -10.66 -0.63
C SER A 109 16.50 -12.13 -0.98
N ALA A 110 15.23 -12.50 -1.23
CA ALA A 110 14.88 -13.84 -1.70
C ALA A 110 15.42 -14.15 -3.11
N PHE A 111 15.43 -13.16 -4.02
CA PHE A 111 16.02 -13.33 -5.35
C PHE A 111 17.54 -13.44 -5.29
N PHE A 112 18.20 -12.60 -4.48
CA PHE A 112 19.64 -12.73 -4.26
C PHE A 112 19.99 -14.08 -3.65
N TRP A 113 19.20 -14.55 -2.69
CA TRP A 113 19.38 -15.88 -2.12
C TRP A 113 19.28 -16.97 -3.18
N ALA A 114 18.25 -16.92 -4.05
CA ALA A 114 18.11 -17.86 -5.15
C ALA A 114 19.32 -17.81 -6.10
N PHE A 115 19.78 -16.61 -6.48
CA PHE A 115 20.96 -16.42 -7.32
C PHE A 115 22.23 -16.98 -6.68
N PHE A 116 22.55 -16.62 -5.43
CA PHE A 116 23.75 -17.09 -4.75
C PHE A 116 23.73 -18.59 -4.52
N SER A 117 22.56 -19.16 -4.20
CA SER A 117 22.39 -20.62 -4.09
C SER A 117 22.77 -21.31 -5.40
N SER A 118 22.23 -20.84 -6.54
CA SER A 118 22.53 -21.41 -7.86
C SER A 118 23.96 -21.15 -8.33
N ALA A 119 24.55 -20.01 -7.97
CA ALA A 119 25.90 -19.62 -8.40
C ALA A 119 27.01 -20.28 -7.58
N LEU A 120 26.82 -20.42 -6.25
CA LEU A 120 27.81 -21.03 -5.35
C LEU A 120 27.74 -22.55 -5.37
N PHE A 121 26.54 -23.12 -5.55
CA PHE A 121 26.31 -24.57 -5.59
C PHE A 121 25.60 -24.97 -6.90
N PRO A 122 26.25 -24.80 -8.07
CA PRO A 122 25.63 -25.06 -9.36
C PRO A 122 25.32 -26.55 -9.55
N ALA A 123 24.12 -26.86 -10.06
CA ALA A 123 23.68 -28.24 -10.30
C ALA A 123 24.57 -29.00 -11.29
N GLU A 124 25.11 -28.30 -12.29
CA GLU A 124 26.04 -28.87 -13.29
C GLU A 124 27.52 -28.73 -12.89
N GLY A 125 27.81 -28.24 -11.67
CA GLY A 125 29.16 -28.05 -11.15
C GLY A 125 29.93 -26.85 -11.70
N VAL A 126 29.34 -26.07 -12.62
CA VAL A 126 29.94 -24.86 -13.20
C VAL A 126 28.91 -23.72 -13.23
N TRP A 127 29.35 -22.52 -12.87
CA TRP A 127 28.61 -21.27 -13.03
C TRP A 127 29.46 -20.25 -13.81
N PRO A 128 28.92 -19.55 -14.81
CA PRO A 128 27.57 -19.69 -15.38
C PRO A 128 27.36 -21.04 -16.09
N PRO A 129 26.10 -21.46 -16.33
CA PRO A 129 25.81 -22.70 -17.05
C PRO A 129 26.48 -22.75 -18.42
N LYS A 130 26.83 -23.95 -18.89
CA LYS A 130 27.54 -24.12 -20.16
C LYS A 130 26.72 -23.56 -21.32
N GLY A 131 27.35 -22.79 -22.20
CA GLY A 131 26.72 -22.17 -23.36
C GLY A 131 26.01 -20.83 -23.07
N ILE A 132 25.99 -20.38 -21.82
CA ILE A 132 25.52 -19.03 -21.45
C ILE A 132 26.70 -18.07 -21.45
N HIS A 133 26.61 -17.02 -22.27
CA HIS A 133 27.57 -15.91 -22.29
C HIS A 133 27.00 -14.74 -21.49
N PRO A 134 27.57 -14.40 -20.32
CA PRO A 134 27.12 -13.25 -19.56
C PRO A 134 27.45 -11.95 -20.31
N PHE A 135 26.63 -10.93 -20.09
CA PHE A 135 26.90 -9.58 -20.56
C PHE A 135 28.19 -9.03 -19.95
N ASP A 136 28.96 -8.26 -20.72
CA ASP A 136 30.12 -7.55 -20.21
C ASP A 136 29.64 -6.43 -19.26
N PRO A 137 30.04 -6.47 -17.97
CA PRO A 137 29.62 -5.46 -17.00
C PRO A 137 30.17 -4.04 -17.28
N PHE A 138 31.09 -3.88 -18.25
CA PHE A 138 31.67 -2.58 -18.61
C PHE A 138 31.17 -2.01 -19.93
N GLU A 139 30.35 -2.75 -20.69
CA GLU A 139 29.88 -2.32 -22.01
C GLU A 139 28.61 -1.45 -21.95
N PHE A 140 27.76 -1.67 -20.94
CA PHE A 140 26.53 -0.88 -20.70
C PHE A 140 26.45 -0.39 -19.24
N PRO A 141 25.90 0.81 -18.99
CA PRO A 141 25.81 1.40 -17.65
C PRO A 141 24.87 0.66 -16.69
#